data_AF-A0A952UL94-F1
#
_entry.id   AF-A0A952UL94-F1
#
_cell.length_a   1.000
_cell.length_b   1.000
_cell.length_c   1.000
_cell.angle_alpha   90.00
_cell.angle_beta   90.00
_cell.angle_gamma   90.00
#
_symmetry.space_group_name_H-M   'P 1'
#
loop_
_entity.id
_entity.type
_entity.pdbx_description
1 polymer ?
#
loop_
_entity_poly.entity_id
_entity_poly.type
_entity_poly.pdbx_seq_one_letter_code
_entity_poly.pdbx_strand_id
1 'polypeptide(L)'
;MARPDLSSSTQFFLPHMITVRFTKQDLARFSAASRDRNPLHISEDYARTTPYAEPVVFGVLSLLAGLGHLSTRHGRQLQHLSVEFRNPLSLDVPYRLDIIESSTDNARVKLYDTTRLMMTATFAFMPGQGNSESRRFSETSCATEPEDRKKDSLLPGTRVTGTYAPYTEAFAQVVDRWELEGKGASLHQLAAMMWASYVVGMHLPGKRAVFWRLTLDFHDVEPPGQEPFSYDATVEDLDERYDLLRCRGTLSAGSLPYATAHMSAFVRQDSPRSSLRRISDLLPESEQLKEKRALIIGGSRGLGAAIAQALISQGCSVLLSYQQSTAEAEQLRASVGDRSTQLELVQGDAADIEWCLSLRDMILSRYGGLDLLVCNASPPIRPLAFEPEKFTQFQDFLTKSLALVSAPMSTFLGLLAHQAGWSIILSSSYVKELPAAFAHYVTAKCALEGLVNWAAVQYPTVRHRIVRPPKLLTDQTNTTVGRQGAMDVEQVAASIVRQICQPHQPAAVQIMETF
;
A
#
# COMPACT_ATOMS: atom_id res chain seq x y z
N MET A 1 -6.17 -54.21 33.93
CA MET A 1 -5.21 -53.42 33.14
C MET A 1 -5.67 -51.97 33.17
N ALA A 2 -4.94 -51.14 33.91
CA ALA A 2 -5.31 -49.77 34.25
C ALA A 2 -5.03 -48.80 33.10
N ARG A 3 -5.89 -47.77 32.98
CA ARG A 3 -5.72 -46.61 32.09
C ARG A 3 -4.48 -45.80 32.50
N PRO A 4 -3.71 -45.22 31.57
CA PRO A 4 -2.63 -44.32 31.93
C PRO A 4 -3.17 -42.96 32.35
N ASP A 5 -2.61 -42.48 33.44
CA ASP A 5 -2.84 -41.20 34.10
C ASP A 5 -2.25 -40.06 33.25
N LEU A 6 -3.11 -39.19 32.70
CA LEU A 6 -2.74 -37.96 32.01
C LEU A 6 -2.84 -36.79 33.00
N SER A 7 -1.96 -36.79 33.99
CA SER A 7 -1.79 -35.67 34.93
C SER A 7 -0.32 -35.26 35.04
N SER A 8 0.22 -34.75 33.94
CA SER A 8 1.40 -33.89 33.97
C SER A 8 1.16 -32.68 33.08
N SER A 9 0.35 -31.75 33.61
CA SER A 9 0.23 -30.39 33.11
C SER A 9 1.60 -29.71 33.20
N THR A 10 2.40 -29.85 32.15
CA THR A 10 3.47 -28.90 31.85
C THR A 10 2.76 -27.63 31.43
N GLN A 11 2.50 -26.75 32.40
CA GLN A 11 2.25 -25.34 32.11
C GLN A 11 3.49 -24.84 31.37
N PHE A 12 3.43 -24.86 30.04
CA PHE A 12 4.28 -24.01 29.23
C PHE A 12 3.97 -22.59 29.69
N PHE A 13 4.87 -22.03 30.50
CA PHE A 13 4.94 -20.59 30.70
C PHE A 13 5.14 -19.99 29.32
N LEU A 14 4.05 -19.57 28.68
CA LEU A 14 4.11 -18.68 27.53
C LEU A 14 4.83 -17.42 28.04
N PRO A 15 6.04 -17.09 27.55
CA PRO A 15 6.64 -15.80 27.88
C PRO A 15 5.61 -14.73 27.51
N HIS A 16 5.38 -13.77 28.40
CA HIS A 16 4.38 -12.72 28.20
C HIS A 16 4.50 -12.17 26.77
N MET A 17 3.48 -12.40 25.95
CA MET A 17 3.46 -11.94 24.56
C MET A 17 3.33 -10.42 24.58
N ILE A 18 4.46 -9.74 24.41
CA ILE A 18 4.50 -8.29 24.29
C ILE A 18 3.81 -7.93 22.96
N THR A 19 2.82 -7.06 23.04
CA THR A 19 2.09 -6.57 21.85
C THR A 19 2.17 -5.05 21.81
N VAL A 20 2.45 -4.50 20.63
CA VAL A 20 2.44 -3.05 20.37
C VAL A 20 1.41 -2.69 19.33
N ARG A 21 0.88 -1.49 19.43
CA ARG A 21 -0.05 -0.88 18.47
C ARG A 21 0.42 0.53 18.16
N PHE A 22 0.25 0.94 16.91
CA PHE A 22 0.60 2.27 16.44
C PHE A 22 -0.68 3.02 16.05
N THR A 23 -0.86 4.20 16.62
CA THR A 23 -2.04 5.04 16.39
C THR A 23 -1.73 6.19 15.42
N LYS A 24 -2.77 6.85 14.89
CA LYS A 24 -2.59 8.11 14.14
C LYS A 24 -1.84 9.17 14.94
N GLN A 25 -2.03 9.20 16.26
CA GLN A 25 -1.35 10.16 17.14
C GLN A 25 0.16 9.86 17.24
N ASP A 26 0.55 8.58 17.24
CA ASP A 26 1.97 8.19 17.25
C ASP A 26 2.67 8.63 15.96
N LEU A 27 1.99 8.51 14.79
CA LEU A 27 2.49 9.02 13.51
C LEU A 27 2.65 10.54 13.52
N ALA A 28 1.65 11.27 14.02
CA ALA A 28 1.71 12.73 14.10
C ALA A 28 2.86 13.20 15.00
N ARG A 29 3.04 12.58 16.17
CA ARG A 29 4.15 12.88 17.10
C ARG A 29 5.50 12.53 16.48
N PHE A 30 5.65 11.35 15.90
CA PHE A 30 6.91 10.93 15.28
C PHE A 30 7.27 11.81 14.09
N SER A 31 6.31 12.12 13.22
CA SER A 31 6.49 13.07 12.14
C SER A 31 6.96 14.40 12.73
N ALA A 32 6.22 14.99 13.67
CA ALA A 32 6.59 16.25 14.31
C ALA A 32 8.03 16.23 14.86
N ALA A 33 8.38 15.21 15.64
CA ALA A 33 9.70 15.02 16.26
C ALA A 33 10.82 14.87 15.23
N SER A 34 10.67 13.96 14.27
CA SER A 34 11.70 13.65 13.26
C SER A 34 11.79 14.68 12.14
N ARG A 35 10.77 15.54 12.00
CA ARG A 35 10.57 16.43 10.84
C ARG A 35 10.37 15.70 9.51
N ASP A 36 10.22 14.39 9.53
CA ASP A 36 9.84 13.60 8.36
C ASP A 36 8.34 13.85 8.05
N ARG A 37 8.07 14.54 6.95
CA ARG A 37 6.74 14.91 6.45
C ARG A 37 6.35 14.12 5.20
N ASN A 38 6.95 12.95 4.96
CA ASN A 38 6.59 12.15 3.80
C ASN A 38 5.09 11.81 3.80
N PRO A 39 4.32 12.19 2.75
CA PRO A 39 2.87 12.09 2.75
C PRO A 39 2.37 10.64 2.78
N LEU A 40 3.21 9.64 2.50
CA LEU A 40 2.86 8.23 2.70
C LEU A 40 2.42 7.95 4.15
N HIS A 41 2.99 8.66 5.11
CA HIS A 41 2.74 8.42 6.53
C HIS A 41 1.67 9.34 7.10
N ILE A 42 1.39 10.49 6.50
CA ILE A 42 0.57 11.54 7.14
C ILE A 42 -0.62 12.02 6.29
N SER A 43 -0.69 11.66 5.01
CA SER A 43 -1.78 12.06 4.12
C SER A 43 -2.60 10.84 3.68
N GLU A 44 -3.87 10.81 4.07
CA GLU A 44 -4.81 9.77 3.65
C GLU A 44 -5.06 9.81 2.13
N ASP A 45 -5.17 11.01 1.56
CA ASP A 45 -5.39 11.20 0.12
C ASP A 45 -4.20 10.69 -0.69
N TYR A 46 -2.98 11.05 -0.28
CA TYR A 46 -1.79 10.55 -0.95
C TYR A 46 -1.63 9.04 -0.78
N ALA A 47 -1.83 8.50 0.42
CA ALA A 47 -1.69 7.06 0.64
C ALA A 47 -2.70 6.24 -0.18
N ARG A 48 -3.92 6.77 -0.42
CA ARG A 48 -4.95 6.16 -1.27
C ARG A 48 -4.52 5.94 -2.72
N THR A 49 -3.63 6.78 -3.25
CA THR A 49 -3.07 6.64 -4.61
C THR A 49 -1.89 5.67 -4.67
N THR A 50 -1.50 5.07 -3.54
CA THR A 50 -0.38 4.13 -3.47
C THR A 50 -0.90 2.70 -3.26
N PRO A 51 -0.05 1.67 -3.47
CA PRO A 51 -0.42 0.27 -3.19
C PRO A 51 -0.88 0.01 -1.75
N TYR A 52 -0.52 0.88 -0.81
CA TYR A 52 -0.87 0.73 0.61
C TYR A 52 -2.30 1.18 0.91
N ALA A 53 -2.86 2.09 0.11
CA ALA A 53 -4.20 2.68 0.22
C ALA A 53 -4.51 3.45 1.53
N GLU A 54 -3.68 3.35 2.57
CA GLU A 54 -3.81 4.03 3.85
C GLU A 54 -2.42 4.43 4.37
N PRO A 55 -2.35 5.41 5.29
CA PRO A 55 -1.07 5.80 5.89
C PRO A 55 -0.36 4.63 6.57
N VAL A 56 0.93 4.48 6.28
CA VAL A 56 1.79 3.40 6.82
C VAL A 56 2.59 3.92 8.00
N VAL A 57 2.86 3.11 9.03
CA VAL A 57 3.72 3.50 10.16
C VAL A 57 5.16 3.72 9.67
N PHE A 58 5.82 4.77 10.17
CA PHE A 58 7.24 4.99 9.94
C PHE A 58 8.05 3.78 10.44
N GLY A 59 8.96 3.26 9.61
CA GLY A 59 9.80 2.12 10.03
C GLY A 59 10.59 2.44 11.30
N VAL A 60 11.24 3.61 11.35
CA VAL A 60 12.01 4.05 12.53
C VAL A 60 11.14 4.17 13.79
N LEU A 61 9.85 4.51 13.69
CA LEU A 61 8.95 4.50 14.85
C LEU A 61 8.78 3.09 15.42
N SER A 62 8.69 2.06 14.57
CA SER A 62 8.64 0.66 15.03
C SER A 62 9.95 0.19 15.66
N LEU A 63 11.10 0.70 15.18
CA LEU A 63 12.40 0.49 15.80
C LEU A 63 12.44 1.09 17.21
N LEU A 64 11.99 2.33 17.38
CA LEU A 64 11.92 2.99 18.69
C LEU A 64 11.00 2.23 19.66
N ALA A 65 9.82 1.81 19.19
CA ALA A 65 8.93 0.97 19.99
C ALA A 65 9.61 -0.32 20.44
N GLY A 66 10.37 -0.97 19.55
CA GLY A 66 11.16 -2.16 19.89
C GLY A 66 12.25 -1.91 20.93
N LEU A 67 13.01 -0.81 20.77
CA LEU A 67 14.05 -0.37 21.71
C LEU A 67 13.46 -0.10 23.10
N GLY A 68 12.29 0.53 23.17
CA GLY A 68 11.57 0.84 24.40
C GLY A 68 11.23 -0.39 25.26
N HIS A 69 11.08 -1.55 24.64
CA HIS A 69 10.76 -2.79 25.36
C HIS A 69 11.99 -3.61 25.76
N LEU A 70 13.21 -3.16 25.44
CA LEU A 70 14.42 -3.81 25.96
C LEU A 70 14.50 -3.66 27.49
N SER A 71 15.24 -4.56 28.13
CA SER A 71 15.60 -4.42 29.54
C SER A 71 16.42 -3.15 29.75
N THR A 72 16.31 -2.53 30.93
CA THR A 72 17.13 -1.37 31.30
C THR A 72 18.62 -1.73 31.24
N ARG A 73 19.43 -0.86 30.61
CA ARG A 73 20.86 -1.09 30.37
C ARG A 73 21.70 -0.05 31.12
N HIS A 74 21.93 -0.28 32.40
CA HIS A 74 22.78 0.59 33.22
C HIS A 74 24.24 0.55 32.77
N GLY A 75 24.89 1.72 32.65
CA GLY A 75 26.31 1.80 32.31
C GLY A 75 26.65 1.30 30.90
N ARG A 76 25.67 1.30 29.99
CA ARG A 76 25.84 0.90 28.59
C ARG A 76 25.38 2.01 27.67
N GLN A 77 26.05 2.09 26.53
CA GLN A 77 25.72 2.99 25.43
C GLN A 77 25.66 2.24 24.10
N LEU A 78 24.76 2.65 23.21
CA LEU A 78 24.58 2.03 21.91
C LEU A 78 25.80 2.33 21.05
N GLN A 79 26.42 1.31 20.48
CA GLN A 79 27.53 1.48 19.54
C GLN A 79 27.07 1.27 18.11
N HIS A 80 26.22 0.26 17.90
CA HIS A 80 25.79 -0.14 16.58
C HIS A 80 24.33 -0.55 16.60
N LEU A 81 23.63 -0.20 15.52
CA LEU A 81 22.25 -0.60 15.27
C LEU A 81 22.13 -1.05 13.82
N SER A 82 21.44 -2.16 13.58
CA SER A 82 20.98 -2.54 12.25
C SER A 82 19.51 -2.95 12.31
N VAL A 83 18.71 -2.47 11.36
CA VAL A 83 17.28 -2.80 11.26
C VAL A 83 16.87 -3.02 9.82
N GLU A 84 16.05 -4.04 9.60
CA GLU A 84 15.37 -4.33 8.34
C GLU A 84 13.86 -4.17 8.53
N PHE A 85 13.25 -3.29 7.75
CA PHE A 85 11.81 -3.09 7.63
C PHE A 85 11.32 -3.94 6.45
N ARG A 86 10.76 -5.11 6.74
CA ARG A 86 10.44 -6.12 5.73
C ARG A 86 9.07 -5.93 5.11
N ASN A 87 8.12 -5.37 5.87
CA ASN A 87 6.74 -5.18 5.42
C ASN A 87 6.17 -3.87 5.99
N PRO A 88 5.25 -3.21 5.26
CA PRO A 88 4.55 -2.03 5.76
C PRO A 88 3.72 -2.39 6.99
N LEU A 89 3.68 -1.49 7.97
CA LEU A 89 2.89 -1.60 9.18
C LEU A 89 1.63 -0.73 9.04
N SER A 90 0.47 -1.29 9.35
CA SER A 90 -0.83 -0.63 9.39
C SER A 90 -1.12 -0.07 10.78
N LEU A 91 -2.02 0.90 10.83
CA LEU A 91 -2.47 1.51 12.07
C LEU A 91 -3.46 0.63 12.83
N ASP A 92 -3.44 0.77 14.16
CA ASP A 92 -4.37 0.13 15.10
C ASP A 92 -4.39 -1.41 15.05
N VAL A 93 -3.40 -2.02 14.40
CA VAL A 93 -3.17 -3.47 14.37
C VAL A 93 -2.26 -3.88 15.55
N PRO A 94 -2.61 -4.93 16.32
CA PRO A 94 -1.71 -5.52 17.30
C PRO A 94 -0.56 -6.26 16.63
N TYR A 95 0.67 -5.85 16.93
CA TYR A 95 1.89 -6.51 16.50
C TYR A 95 2.59 -7.17 17.67
N ARG A 96 3.00 -8.42 17.50
CA ARG A 96 3.76 -9.16 18.51
C ARG A 96 5.24 -8.79 18.45
N LEU A 97 5.82 -8.48 19.61
CA LEU A 97 7.25 -8.25 19.77
C LEU A 97 7.92 -9.47 20.41
N ASP A 98 8.95 -9.97 19.74
CA ASP A 98 9.87 -10.96 20.30
C ASP A 98 11.19 -10.29 20.60
N ILE A 99 11.59 -10.35 21.87
CA ILE A 99 12.82 -9.73 22.38
C ILE A 99 13.78 -10.84 22.78
N ILE A 100 14.99 -10.77 22.23
CA ILE A 100 16.04 -11.75 22.43
C ILE A 100 17.29 -11.01 22.92
N GLU A 101 17.58 -11.13 24.22
CA GLU A 101 18.76 -10.53 24.85
C GLU A 101 19.72 -11.65 25.24
N SER A 102 20.76 -11.87 24.42
CA SER A 102 21.78 -12.87 24.72
C SER A 102 22.81 -12.38 25.76
N SER A 103 22.94 -11.05 25.91
CA SER A 103 23.81 -10.40 26.91
C SER A 103 23.39 -8.94 27.13
N THR A 104 24.03 -8.27 28.11
CA THR A 104 23.93 -6.80 28.30
C THR A 104 24.50 -5.98 27.15
N ASP A 105 25.10 -6.64 26.16
CA ASP A 105 25.87 -6.01 25.09
C ASP A 105 25.17 -6.21 23.76
N ASN A 106 24.23 -7.15 23.66
CA ASN A 106 23.51 -7.43 22.42
C ASN A 106 22.02 -7.64 22.68
N ALA A 107 21.18 -7.04 21.85
CA ALA A 107 19.75 -7.31 21.79
C ALA A 107 19.30 -7.51 20.36
N ARG A 108 18.28 -8.35 20.18
CA ARG A 108 17.55 -8.47 18.93
C ARG A 108 16.06 -8.36 19.20
N VAL A 109 15.39 -7.54 18.39
CA VAL A 109 13.94 -7.36 18.43
C VAL A 109 13.37 -7.80 17.09
N LYS A 110 12.29 -8.58 17.13
CA LYS A 110 11.50 -8.95 15.96
C LYS A 110 10.06 -8.54 16.16
N LEU A 111 9.47 -7.92 15.15
CA LEU A 111 8.07 -7.51 15.15
C LEU A 111 7.29 -8.37 14.15
N TYR A 112 6.14 -8.90 14.57
CA TYR A 112 5.32 -9.79 13.78
C TYR A 112 3.87 -9.29 13.66
N ASP A 113 3.29 -9.37 12.46
CA ASP A 113 1.85 -9.42 12.26
C ASP A 113 1.47 -10.90 12.20
N THR A 114 0.92 -11.40 13.31
CA THR A 114 0.70 -12.82 13.54
C THR A 114 1.97 -13.66 13.31
N THR A 115 2.09 -14.33 12.17
CA THR A 115 3.26 -15.14 11.76
C THR A 115 4.20 -14.41 10.80
N ARG A 116 3.77 -13.30 10.19
CA ARG A 116 4.55 -12.54 9.22
C ARG A 116 5.54 -11.62 9.90
N LEU A 117 6.83 -11.80 9.62
CA LEU A 117 7.90 -10.94 10.14
C LEU A 117 7.86 -9.56 9.47
N MET A 118 7.64 -8.51 10.26
CA MET A 118 7.50 -7.13 9.79
C MET A 118 8.79 -6.33 9.91
N MET A 119 9.52 -6.51 11.02
CA MET A 119 10.79 -5.84 11.29
C MET A 119 11.75 -6.77 12.04
N THR A 120 13.04 -6.66 11.77
CA THR A 120 14.09 -7.21 12.64
C THR A 120 15.11 -6.13 12.93
N ALA A 121 15.37 -5.86 14.21
CA ALA A 121 16.38 -4.92 14.67
C ALA A 121 17.41 -5.64 15.56
N THR A 122 18.67 -5.26 15.45
CA THR A 122 19.78 -5.71 16.29
C THR A 122 20.52 -4.51 16.84
N PHE A 123 20.83 -4.55 18.12
CA PHE A 123 21.49 -3.50 18.86
C PHE A 123 22.75 -4.08 19.50
N ALA A 124 23.89 -3.41 19.33
CA ALA A 124 25.11 -3.71 20.04
C ALA A 124 25.49 -2.52 20.92
N PHE A 125 25.83 -2.80 22.17
CA PHE A 125 26.11 -1.82 23.20
C PHE A 125 27.51 -2.04 23.76
N MET A 126 28.16 -0.95 24.15
CA MET A 126 29.44 -0.94 24.84
C MET A 126 29.30 -0.40 26.26
N PRO A 127 30.28 -0.64 27.15
CA PRO A 127 30.40 0.11 28.39
C PRO A 127 30.43 1.62 28.10
N GLY A 128 29.66 2.41 28.85
CA GLY A 128 29.60 3.86 28.70
C GLY A 128 28.78 4.49 29.82
N GLN A 129 29.05 5.76 30.15
CA GLN A 129 28.24 6.45 31.14
C GLN A 129 26.94 6.96 30.50
N GLY A 130 25.83 6.82 31.23
CA GLY A 130 24.59 7.49 30.84
C GLY A 130 24.77 8.99 31.06
N ASN A 131 24.99 9.75 29.98
CA ASN A 131 25.11 11.19 30.08
C ASN A 131 23.79 11.79 30.57
N SER A 132 23.88 12.77 31.47
CA SER A 132 22.78 13.69 31.80
C SER A 132 22.55 14.63 30.62
N GLU A 133 21.91 14.13 29.57
CA GLU A 133 21.65 14.89 28.35
C GLU A 133 20.40 15.75 28.47
N SER A 134 20.47 16.96 27.93
CA SER A 134 19.32 17.84 27.80
C SER A 134 18.32 17.24 26.80
N ARG A 135 17.03 17.17 27.16
CA ARG A 135 15.94 16.88 26.20
C ARG A 135 15.69 18.01 25.20
N ARG A 136 16.37 19.16 25.36
CA ARG A 136 16.22 20.34 24.49
C ARG A 136 17.28 20.38 23.42
N PHE A 137 16.81 20.62 22.18
CA PHE A 137 17.63 20.94 21.03
C PHE A 137 17.30 22.36 20.56
N SER A 138 18.32 23.08 20.11
CA SER A 138 18.17 24.39 19.47
C SER A 138 17.40 24.25 18.17
N GLU A 139 16.58 25.25 17.85
CA GLU A 139 15.86 25.26 16.59
C GLU A 139 16.82 25.33 15.40
N THR A 140 16.43 24.65 14.32
CA THR A 140 17.17 24.67 13.05
C THR A 140 16.18 24.65 11.89
N SER A 141 16.63 25.19 10.76
CA SER A 141 15.88 25.18 9.51
C SER A 141 16.03 23.80 8.85
N CYS A 142 14.95 23.03 8.84
CA CYS A 142 14.84 21.79 8.08
C CYS A 142 13.83 21.96 6.94
N ALA A 143 13.91 21.10 5.93
CA ALA A 143 12.95 21.06 4.84
C ALA A 143 11.53 20.85 5.38
N THR A 144 10.57 21.61 4.84
CA THR A 144 9.15 21.52 5.22
C THR A 144 8.36 20.63 4.26
N GLU A 145 8.81 20.49 3.03
CA GLU A 145 8.21 19.65 2.00
C GLU A 145 9.20 18.58 1.51
N PRO A 146 8.76 17.33 1.35
CA PRO A 146 9.62 16.26 0.85
C PRO A 146 9.87 16.43 -0.65
N GLU A 147 11.12 16.28 -1.05
CA GLU A 147 11.53 16.27 -2.46
C GLU A 147 10.92 15.07 -3.20
N ASP A 148 10.52 15.26 -4.45
CA ASP A 148 9.91 14.21 -5.30
C ASP A 148 10.94 13.68 -6.32
N ARG A 149 12.00 13.01 -5.82
CA ARG A 149 13.11 12.54 -6.66
C ARG A 149 12.80 11.24 -7.38
N LYS A 150 12.68 11.30 -8.70
CA LYS A 150 12.58 10.13 -9.58
C LYS A 150 13.92 9.40 -9.68
N LYS A 151 13.87 8.12 -10.06
CA LYS A 151 15.05 7.26 -10.21
C LYS A 151 16.15 7.90 -11.09
N ASP A 152 15.76 8.58 -12.17
CA ASP A 152 16.69 9.21 -13.10
C ASP A 152 17.48 10.39 -12.49
N SER A 153 17.00 10.93 -11.36
CA SER A 153 17.64 12.02 -10.60
C SER A 153 18.46 11.54 -9.39
N LEU A 154 18.57 10.22 -9.20
CA LEU A 154 19.21 9.58 -8.04
C LEU A 154 20.46 8.80 -8.47
N LEU A 155 21.31 9.46 -9.26
CA LEU A 155 22.56 8.87 -9.74
C LEU A 155 23.59 8.76 -8.59
N PRO A 156 24.50 7.76 -8.62
CA PRO A 156 25.63 7.69 -7.70
C PRO A 156 26.38 9.03 -7.60
N GLY A 157 26.66 9.47 -6.38
CA GLY A 157 27.27 10.78 -6.09
C GLY A 157 26.27 11.92 -5.88
N THR A 158 24.97 11.70 -6.09
CA THR A 158 23.93 12.68 -5.70
C THR A 158 24.00 12.92 -4.20
N ARG A 159 24.24 14.17 -3.80
CA ARG A 159 24.56 14.55 -2.42
C ARG A 159 23.56 15.56 -1.85
N VAL A 160 23.22 15.41 -0.58
CA VAL A 160 22.41 16.36 0.21
C VAL A 160 23.11 16.64 1.53
N THR A 161 23.21 17.91 1.88
CA THR A 161 23.84 18.38 3.12
C THR A 161 22.91 19.34 3.84
N GLY A 162 23.10 19.51 5.15
CA GLY A 162 22.29 20.44 5.93
C GLY A 162 22.56 20.35 7.42
N THR A 163 21.67 20.97 8.19
CA THR A 163 21.63 20.86 9.64
C THR A 163 20.37 20.14 10.09
N TYR A 164 20.47 19.41 11.20
CA TYR A 164 19.36 18.62 11.71
C TYR A 164 19.28 18.67 13.23
N ALA A 165 18.07 18.89 13.73
CA ALA A 165 17.69 18.67 15.12
C ALA A 165 16.22 18.25 15.17
N PRO A 166 15.85 17.31 16.05
CA PRO A 166 14.46 16.94 16.23
C PRO A 166 13.66 18.11 16.81
N TYR A 167 12.35 18.14 16.59
CA TYR A 167 11.49 19.12 17.25
C TYR A 167 11.31 18.77 18.73
N THR A 168 11.93 19.57 19.61
CA THR A 168 12.10 19.30 21.04
C THR A 168 10.85 18.80 21.77
N GLU A 169 9.70 19.47 21.63
CA GLU A 169 8.50 19.11 22.37
C GLU A 169 7.94 17.75 21.91
N ALA A 170 7.82 17.55 20.60
CA ALA A 170 7.35 16.27 20.05
C ALA A 170 8.34 15.13 20.31
N PHE A 171 9.65 15.43 20.30
CA PHE A 171 10.69 14.45 20.62
C PHE A 171 10.55 13.91 22.03
N ALA A 172 10.36 14.79 23.03
CA ALA A 172 10.10 14.37 24.40
C ALA A 172 8.86 13.46 24.51
N GLN A 173 7.78 13.80 23.81
CA GLN A 173 6.57 12.97 23.78
C GLN A 173 6.81 11.57 23.18
N VAL A 174 7.67 11.45 22.16
CA VAL A 174 8.02 10.14 21.59
C VAL A 174 8.90 9.33 22.55
N VAL A 175 9.85 9.98 23.22
CA VAL A 175 10.70 9.35 24.25
C VAL A 175 9.86 8.79 25.39
N ASP A 176 8.92 9.60 25.91
CA ASP A 176 8.05 9.19 27.00
C ASP A 176 7.06 8.10 26.56
N ARG A 177 6.48 8.22 25.35
CA ARG A 177 5.51 7.23 24.79
C ARG A 177 6.06 5.82 24.74
N TRP A 178 7.36 5.67 24.48
CA TRP A 178 8.04 4.39 24.30
C TRP A 178 9.06 4.08 25.40
N GLU A 179 9.08 4.84 26.49
CA GLU A 179 9.99 4.60 27.64
C GLU A 179 11.46 4.42 27.22
N LEU A 180 11.95 5.30 26.33
CA LEU A 180 13.27 5.13 25.69
C LEU A 180 14.45 5.42 26.62
N GLU A 181 14.23 6.12 27.73
CA GLU A 181 15.28 6.42 28.69
C GLU A 181 15.77 5.16 29.42
N GLY A 182 17.08 5.09 29.65
CA GLY A 182 17.70 3.94 30.32
C GLY A 182 17.79 2.67 29.46
N LYS A 183 17.38 2.70 28.19
CA LYS A 183 17.48 1.55 27.25
C LYS A 183 18.85 1.41 26.59
N GLY A 184 19.84 2.19 27.05
CA GLY A 184 21.21 2.17 26.54
C GLY A 184 21.43 3.01 25.28
N ALA A 185 20.44 3.76 24.80
CA ALA A 185 20.62 4.77 23.75
C ALA A 185 20.50 6.17 24.35
N SER A 186 21.43 7.07 24.01
CA SER A 186 21.36 8.48 24.44
C SER A 186 20.33 9.27 23.62
N LEU A 187 19.92 10.46 24.10
CA LEU A 187 18.93 11.27 23.40
C LEU A 187 19.45 11.73 22.03
N HIS A 188 20.75 12.00 21.92
CA HIS A 188 21.41 12.31 20.65
C HIS A 188 21.44 11.12 19.69
N GLN A 189 21.58 9.89 20.20
CA GLN A 189 21.50 8.67 19.38
C GLN A 189 20.08 8.43 18.88
N LEU A 190 19.06 8.68 19.70
CA LEU A 190 17.66 8.65 19.27
C LEU A 190 17.38 9.72 18.21
N ALA A 191 17.95 10.92 18.36
CA ALA A 191 17.87 11.97 17.35
C ALA A 191 18.52 11.54 16.02
N ALA A 192 19.66 10.84 16.06
CA ALA A 192 20.32 10.30 14.87
C ALA A 192 19.48 9.22 14.15
N MET A 193 18.73 8.39 14.90
CA MET A 193 17.76 7.45 14.29
C MET A 193 16.65 8.19 13.55
N MET A 194 16.13 9.27 14.14
CA MET A 194 15.11 10.11 13.49
C MET A 194 15.66 10.88 12.29
N TRP A 195 16.92 11.32 12.35
CA TRP A 195 17.63 11.94 11.22
C TRP A 195 17.66 11.04 9.99
N ALA A 196 17.91 9.74 10.18
CA ALA A 196 17.88 8.79 9.06
C ALA A 196 16.48 8.71 8.42
N SER A 197 15.40 8.77 9.21
CA SER A 197 14.03 8.89 8.67
C SER A 197 13.87 10.19 7.90
N TYR A 198 14.31 11.32 8.47
CA TYR A 198 14.25 12.63 7.82
C TYR A 198 14.98 12.65 6.46
N VAL A 199 16.22 12.17 6.38
CA VAL A 199 16.98 12.13 5.12
C VAL A 199 16.25 11.30 4.08
N VAL A 200 15.80 10.11 4.43
CA VAL A 200 15.12 9.19 3.49
C VAL A 200 13.76 9.73 3.07
N GLY A 201 12.97 10.21 4.04
CA GLY A 201 11.60 10.68 3.84
C GLY A 201 11.48 12.06 3.19
N MET A 202 12.49 12.91 3.35
CA MET A 202 12.47 14.30 2.84
C MET A 202 13.38 14.55 1.64
N HIS A 203 14.49 13.83 1.51
CA HIS A 203 15.50 14.14 0.49
C HIS A 203 15.81 12.97 -0.46
N LEU A 204 16.23 11.82 0.07
CA LEU A 204 16.78 10.70 -0.72
C LEU A 204 16.04 9.38 -0.47
N PRO A 205 15.01 9.03 -1.27
CA PRO A 205 14.45 9.76 -2.42
C PRO A 205 13.36 10.78 -2.05
N GLY A 206 13.09 11.00 -0.77
CA GLY A 206 12.04 11.90 -0.31
C GLY A 206 10.66 11.28 -0.42
N LYS A 207 9.71 11.99 -1.05
CA LYS A 207 8.28 11.62 -1.18
C LYS A 207 8.05 10.22 -1.73
N ARG A 208 8.97 9.68 -2.54
CA ARG A 208 8.87 8.34 -3.15
C ARG A 208 9.36 7.20 -2.25
N ALA A 209 9.95 7.50 -1.10
CA ALA A 209 10.63 6.53 -0.27
C ALA A 209 9.70 5.45 0.31
N VAL A 210 10.21 4.22 0.35
CA VAL A 210 9.77 3.15 1.25
C VAL A 210 11.02 2.61 1.92
N PHE A 211 11.23 2.97 3.18
CA PHE A 211 12.45 2.67 3.92
C PHE A 211 12.58 1.15 4.15
N TRP A 212 13.69 0.55 3.75
CA TRP A 212 13.91 -0.91 3.82
C TRP A 212 14.94 -1.30 4.87
N ARG A 213 16.09 -0.61 4.94
CA ARG A 213 17.17 -0.98 5.85
C ARG A 213 17.90 0.25 6.37
N LEU A 214 18.24 0.23 7.65
CA LEU A 214 19.08 1.23 8.29
C LEU A 214 20.17 0.52 9.10
N THR A 215 21.40 0.96 8.91
CA THR A 215 22.52 0.65 9.81
C THR A 215 23.08 1.97 10.33
N LEU A 216 23.34 2.06 11.63
CA LEU A 216 23.95 3.19 12.30
C LEU A 216 25.14 2.73 13.13
N ASP A 217 26.28 3.36 12.92
CA ASP A 217 27.50 3.23 13.70
C ASP A 217 27.75 4.54 14.45
N PHE A 218 27.82 4.48 15.77
CA PHE A 218 28.08 5.62 16.63
C PHE A 218 29.56 5.68 17.00
N HIS A 219 30.14 6.88 16.91
CA HIS A 219 31.55 7.12 17.23
C HIS A 219 31.70 7.68 18.65
N ASP A 220 32.87 7.46 19.25
CA ASP A 220 33.21 7.95 20.59
C ASP A 220 33.56 9.45 20.54
N VAL A 221 32.53 10.28 20.37
CA VAL A 221 32.60 11.73 20.25
C VAL A 221 31.56 12.34 21.18
N GLU A 222 31.94 13.40 21.89
CA GLU A 222 30.99 14.14 22.72
C GLU A 222 29.82 14.69 21.88
N PRO A 223 28.57 14.51 22.32
CA PRO A 223 27.42 15.04 21.60
C PRO A 223 27.42 16.58 21.61
N PRO A 224 26.77 17.24 20.64
CA PRO A 224 26.77 18.70 20.49
C PRO A 224 25.99 19.46 21.59
N GLY A 225 25.63 18.81 22.69
CA GLY A 225 24.87 19.42 23.78
C GLY A 225 23.43 19.78 23.39
N GLN A 226 23.19 21.04 23.03
CA GLN A 226 21.91 21.52 22.50
C GLN A 226 22.02 21.98 21.05
N GLU A 227 23.21 22.02 20.47
CA GLU A 227 23.40 22.50 19.11
C GLU A 227 22.89 21.48 18.08
N PRO A 228 22.39 21.93 16.93
CA PRO A 228 22.00 21.03 15.86
C PRO A 228 23.19 20.27 15.29
N PHE A 229 22.95 19.07 14.77
CA PHE A 229 23.94 18.34 14.00
C PHE A 229 24.13 18.97 12.62
N SER A 230 25.32 18.84 12.04
CA SER A 230 25.48 18.95 10.59
C SER A 230 25.42 17.57 9.96
N TYR A 231 24.96 17.46 8.72
CA TYR A 231 24.92 16.19 8.02
C TYR A 231 25.31 16.29 6.55
N ASP A 232 25.75 15.15 6.04
CA ASP A 232 26.07 14.91 4.65
C ASP A 232 25.62 13.51 4.26
N ALA A 233 24.75 13.38 3.26
CA ALA A 233 24.29 12.11 2.74
C ALA A 233 24.46 12.05 1.23
N THR A 234 24.99 10.93 0.74
CA THR A 234 25.31 10.70 -0.66
C THR A 234 24.72 9.38 -1.12
N VAL A 235 24.17 9.36 -2.34
CA VAL A 235 23.76 8.14 -3.03
C VAL A 235 25.01 7.35 -3.43
N GLU A 236 25.11 6.11 -2.95
CA GLU A 236 26.19 5.19 -3.33
C GLU A 236 25.83 4.44 -4.62
N ASP A 237 24.58 3.97 -4.72
CA ASP A 237 24.11 3.12 -5.81
C ASP A 237 22.56 3.14 -5.90
N LEU A 238 22.04 2.83 -7.08
CA LEU A 238 20.63 2.60 -7.33
C LEU A 238 20.46 1.32 -8.15
N ASP A 239 19.93 0.27 -7.53
CA ASP A 239 19.63 -0.98 -8.21
C ASP A 239 18.37 -0.80 -9.07
N GLU A 240 18.54 -0.67 -10.39
CA GLU A 240 17.44 -0.43 -11.33
C GLU A 240 16.43 -1.59 -11.41
N ARG A 241 16.84 -2.82 -11.07
CA ARG A 241 15.94 -3.99 -11.13
C ARG A 241 14.92 -3.97 -10.00
N TYR A 242 15.33 -3.47 -8.84
CA TYR A 242 14.49 -3.38 -7.65
C TYR A 242 14.21 -1.94 -7.25
N ASP A 243 14.45 -0.95 -8.11
CA ASP A 243 14.32 0.47 -7.78
C ASP A 243 14.87 0.78 -6.35
N LEU A 244 15.98 0.15 -5.95
CA LEU A 244 16.46 0.15 -4.56
C LEU A 244 17.65 1.09 -4.44
N LEU A 245 17.40 2.23 -3.79
CA LEU A 245 18.40 3.24 -3.50
C LEU A 245 19.24 2.83 -2.28
N ARG A 246 20.55 2.99 -2.38
CA ARG A 246 21.50 2.87 -1.27
C ARG A 246 22.20 4.20 -1.07
N CYS A 247 22.16 4.71 0.15
CA CYS A 247 22.79 5.95 0.54
C CYS A 247 23.68 5.74 1.76
N ARG A 248 24.77 6.49 1.82
CA ARG A 248 25.59 6.65 3.01
C ARG A 248 25.46 8.07 3.53
N GLY A 249 25.34 8.21 4.83
CA GLY A 249 25.30 9.51 5.48
C GLY A 249 26.25 9.59 6.67
N THR A 250 26.69 10.80 6.98
CA THR A 250 27.43 11.14 8.18
C THR A 250 26.70 12.26 8.90
N LEU A 251 26.45 12.07 10.19
CA LEU A 251 25.91 13.05 11.11
C LEU A 251 27.06 13.49 12.02
N SER A 252 27.30 14.80 12.12
CA SER A 252 28.47 15.37 12.77
C SER A 252 28.08 16.32 13.91
N ALA A 253 28.84 16.24 15.01
CA ALA A 253 28.83 17.17 16.12
C ALA A 253 29.99 18.14 15.94
N GLY A 254 29.72 19.39 15.55
CA GLY A 254 30.76 20.29 15.07
C GLY A 254 31.45 19.71 13.82
N SER A 255 32.77 19.54 13.88
CA SER A 255 33.58 18.98 12.79
C SER A 255 33.81 17.47 12.88
N LEU A 256 33.34 16.81 13.94
CA LEU A 256 33.62 15.40 14.20
C LEU A 256 32.41 14.53 13.83
N PRO A 257 32.63 13.37 13.18
CA PRO A 257 31.55 12.45 12.86
C PRO A 257 31.01 11.81 14.13
N TYR A 258 29.74 12.08 14.45
CA TYR A 258 29.03 11.50 15.59
C TYR A 258 28.42 10.14 15.23
N ALA A 259 27.82 10.02 14.04
CA ALA A 259 27.27 8.78 13.54
C ALA A 259 27.47 8.62 12.03
N THR A 260 27.67 7.38 11.57
CA THR A 260 27.62 7.01 10.16
C THR A 260 26.38 6.15 9.91
N ALA A 261 25.63 6.46 8.85
CA ALA A 261 24.44 5.71 8.47
C ALA A 261 24.61 5.07 7.09
N HIS A 262 24.15 3.83 6.95
CA HIS A 262 23.82 3.24 5.66
C HIS A 262 22.30 3.06 5.58
N MET A 263 21.70 3.69 4.58
CA MET A 263 20.24 3.78 4.41
C MET A 263 19.87 3.18 3.06
N SER A 264 18.92 2.25 3.07
CA SER A 264 18.39 1.66 1.85
C SER A 264 16.90 1.86 1.77
N ALA A 265 16.40 2.39 0.66
CA ALA A 265 14.98 2.67 0.46
C ALA A 265 14.56 2.34 -0.97
N PHE A 266 13.37 1.77 -1.13
CA PHE A 266 12.78 1.61 -2.45
C PHE A 266 12.26 2.95 -2.96
N VAL A 267 12.48 3.21 -4.25
CA VAL A 267 12.00 4.39 -4.96
C VAL A 267 10.70 4.03 -5.68
N ARG A 268 9.57 4.44 -5.11
CA ARG A 268 8.27 4.19 -5.75
C ARG A 268 8.14 4.91 -7.08
N GLN A 269 7.61 4.19 -8.06
CA GLN A 269 7.29 4.75 -9.36
C GLN A 269 5.87 5.32 -9.37
N ASP A 270 5.64 6.23 -10.31
CA ASP A 270 4.29 6.71 -10.58
C ASP A 270 3.42 5.52 -10.98
N SER A 271 2.16 5.58 -10.57
CA SER A 271 1.17 4.62 -11.01
C SER A 271 1.05 4.64 -12.54
N PRO A 272 1.07 3.46 -13.19
CA PRO A 272 0.83 3.38 -14.62
C PRO A 272 -0.59 3.83 -14.91
N ARG A 273 -0.72 4.76 -15.85
CA ARG A 273 -1.99 5.26 -16.35
C ARG A 273 -2.29 4.57 -17.68
N SER A 274 -3.54 4.17 -17.87
CA SER A 274 -3.95 3.61 -19.14
C SER A 274 -3.92 4.68 -20.23
N SER A 275 -3.42 4.32 -21.40
CA SER A 275 -3.27 5.22 -22.53
C SER A 275 -4.21 4.85 -23.67
N LEU A 276 -5.08 5.78 -24.07
CA LEU A 276 -5.93 5.59 -25.25
C LEU A 276 -5.10 5.29 -26.50
N ARG A 277 -3.91 5.90 -26.65
CA ARG A 277 -3.00 5.60 -27.75
C ARG A 277 -2.56 4.13 -27.75
N ARG A 278 -2.13 3.60 -26.60
CA ARG A 278 -1.74 2.19 -26.47
C ARG A 278 -2.93 1.26 -26.73
N ILE A 279 -4.12 1.64 -26.27
CA ILE A 279 -5.35 0.92 -26.59
C ILE A 279 -5.58 0.89 -28.10
N SER A 280 -5.47 2.02 -28.81
CA SER A 280 -5.64 2.06 -30.27
C SER A 280 -4.59 1.24 -31.03
N ASP A 281 -3.36 1.12 -30.51
CA ASP A 281 -2.32 0.26 -31.08
C ASP A 281 -2.69 -1.25 -30.96
N LEU A 282 -3.38 -1.65 -29.89
CA LEU A 282 -3.76 -3.03 -29.59
C LEU A 282 -5.15 -3.40 -30.13
N LEU A 283 -6.03 -2.42 -30.25
CA LEU A 283 -7.41 -2.53 -30.67
C LEU A 283 -7.68 -1.40 -31.67
N PRO A 284 -7.53 -1.68 -32.99
CA PRO A 284 -7.80 -0.70 -34.02
C PRO A 284 -9.18 -0.08 -33.86
N GLU A 285 -9.27 1.22 -34.11
CA GLU A 285 -10.51 1.97 -33.94
C GLU A 285 -11.60 1.45 -34.87
N SER A 286 -12.83 1.41 -34.35
CA SER A 286 -14.01 0.97 -35.11
C SER A 286 -15.27 1.63 -34.56
N GLU A 287 -16.41 1.37 -35.21
CA GLU A 287 -17.73 1.83 -34.77
C GLU A 287 -18.65 0.63 -34.43
N GLN A 288 -18.07 -0.53 -34.11
CA GLN A 288 -18.85 -1.75 -33.85
C GLN A 288 -19.74 -1.65 -32.60
N LEU A 289 -19.39 -0.77 -31.66
CA LEU A 289 -20.17 -0.50 -30.46
C LEU A 289 -20.85 0.87 -30.50
N LYS A 290 -21.00 1.46 -31.69
CA LYS A 290 -21.75 2.70 -31.86
C LYS A 290 -23.18 2.52 -31.35
N GLU A 291 -23.70 3.55 -30.67
CA GLU A 291 -25.02 3.57 -30.03
C GLU A 291 -25.20 2.57 -28.86
N LYS A 292 -24.13 1.84 -28.49
CA LYS A 292 -24.14 0.98 -27.30
C LYS A 292 -23.83 1.77 -26.05
N ARG A 293 -24.49 1.38 -24.95
CA ARG A 293 -24.38 2.02 -23.63
C ARG A 293 -23.76 1.05 -22.65
N ALA A 294 -22.62 1.42 -22.06
CA ALA A 294 -21.91 0.62 -21.08
C ALA A 294 -21.88 1.29 -19.72
N LEU A 295 -22.15 0.55 -18.65
CA LEU A 295 -21.93 0.97 -17.27
C LEU A 295 -20.72 0.23 -16.70
N ILE A 296 -19.72 0.97 -16.25
CA ILE A 296 -18.52 0.42 -15.61
C ILE A 296 -18.52 0.79 -14.13
N ILE A 297 -18.58 -0.23 -13.27
CA ILE A 297 -18.46 -0.09 -11.81
C ILE A 297 -16.98 -0.14 -11.41
N GLY A 298 -16.46 0.95 -10.85
CA GLY A 298 -15.06 1.09 -10.45
C GLY A 298 -14.13 1.41 -11.62
N GLY A 299 -14.47 2.43 -12.41
CA GLY A 299 -13.82 2.75 -13.68
C GLY A 299 -12.74 3.83 -13.64
N SER A 300 -12.56 4.56 -12.55
CA SER A 300 -11.69 5.75 -12.49
C SER A 300 -10.18 5.48 -12.66
N ARG A 301 -9.72 4.24 -12.51
CA ARG A 301 -8.30 3.87 -12.56
C ARG A 301 -8.07 2.41 -12.99
N GLY A 302 -6.82 2.08 -13.30
CA GLY A 302 -6.37 0.72 -13.61
C GLY A 302 -7.15 0.09 -14.78
N LEU A 303 -7.55 -1.17 -14.62
CA LEU A 303 -8.25 -1.93 -15.67
C LEU A 303 -9.60 -1.29 -16.07
N GLY A 304 -10.35 -0.74 -15.12
CA GLY A 304 -11.63 -0.10 -15.41
C GLY A 304 -11.49 1.10 -16.35
N ALA A 305 -10.45 1.92 -16.15
CA ALA A 305 -10.13 3.06 -17.02
C ALA A 305 -9.70 2.61 -18.42
N ALA A 306 -8.89 1.54 -18.50
CA ALA A 306 -8.48 0.95 -19.77
C ALA A 306 -9.67 0.35 -20.54
N ILE A 307 -10.61 -0.31 -19.85
CA ILE A 307 -11.85 -0.83 -20.46
C ILE A 307 -12.72 0.34 -20.98
N ALA A 308 -12.84 1.43 -20.22
CA ALA A 308 -13.58 2.61 -20.66
C ALA A 308 -12.99 3.19 -21.95
N GLN A 309 -11.67 3.40 -21.98
CA GLN A 309 -10.94 3.87 -23.17
C GLN A 309 -11.12 2.91 -24.36
N ALA A 310 -11.07 1.59 -24.13
CA ALA A 310 -11.28 0.59 -25.18
C ALA A 310 -12.72 0.56 -25.71
N LEU A 311 -13.73 0.74 -24.86
CA LEU A 311 -15.12 0.81 -25.32
C LEU A 311 -15.38 2.10 -26.12
N ILE A 312 -14.85 3.23 -25.65
CA ILE A 312 -14.91 4.52 -26.33
C ILE A 312 -14.17 4.47 -27.68
N SER A 313 -13.05 3.76 -27.77
CA SER A 313 -12.33 3.60 -29.05
C SER A 313 -13.13 2.83 -30.10
N GLN A 314 -14.19 2.14 -29.70
CA GLN A 314 -15.11 1.40 -30.56
C GLN A 314 -16.48 2.09 -30.75
N GLY A 315 -16.63 3.35 -30.31
CA GLY A 315 -17.84 4.16 -30.49
C GLY A 315 -18.88 4.06 -29.37
N CYS A 316 -18.59 3.37 -28.27
CA CYS A 316 -19.53 3.15 -27.17
C CYS A 316 -19.70 4.39 -26.28
N SER A 317 -20.93 4.66 -25.83
CA SER A 317 -21.20 5.61 -24.74
C SER A 317 -21.03 4.92 -23.38
N VAL A 318 -20.16 5.46 -22.54
CA VAL A 318 -19.75 4.86 -21.27
C VAL A 318 -20.21 5.73 -20.10
N LEU A 319 -20.96 5.13 -19.18
CA LEU A 319 -21.21 5.63 -17.85
C LEU A 319 -20.18 5.01 -16.90
N LEU A 320 -19.37 5.85 -16.27
CA LEU A 320 -18.25 5.44 -15.43
C LEU A 320 -18.55 5.77 -13.98
N SER A 321 -18.73 4.73 -13.17
CA SER A 321 -18.96 4.87 -11.74
C SER A 321 -17.65 4.94 -10.95
N TYR A 322 -17.61 5.85 -9.98
CA TYR A 322 -16.55 6.01 -8.99
C TYR A 322 -17.13 6.53 -7.67
N GLN A 323 -16.46 6.24 -6.55
CA GLN A 323 -16.94 6.67 -5.22
C GLN A 323 -16.26 7.95 -4.74
N GLN A 324 -14.91 7.96 -4.68
CA GLN A 324 -14.13 9.04 -4.08
C GLN A 324 -13.08 9.67 -5.03
N SER A 325 -12.77 9.01 -6.15
CA SER A 325 -11.68 9.38 -7.07
C SER A 325 -12.09 10.39 -8.15
N THR A 326 -12.58 11.56 -7.74
CA THR A 326 -13.06 12.60 -8.69
C THR A 326 -11.94 13.10 -9.60
N ALA A 327 -10.75 13.36 -9.05
CA ALA A 327 -9.62 13.88 -9.83
C ALA A 327 -9.18 12.90 -10.92
N GLU A 328 -9.09 11.61 -10.58
CA GLU A 328 -8.72 10.55 -11.54
C GLU A 328 -9.81 10.33 -12.59
N ALA A 329 -11.09 10.37 -12.19
CA ALA A 329 -12.22 10.25 -13.11
C ALA A 329 -12.25 11.41 -14.13
N GLU A 330 -12.02 12.63 -13.66
CA GLU A 330 -11.93 13.82 -14.52
C GLU A 330 -10.72 13.79 -15.44
N GLN A 331 -9.59 13.31 -14.92
CA GLN A 331 -8.40 13.11 -15.73
C GLN A 331 -8.61 12.05 -16.82
N LEU A 332 -9.34 10.97 -16.54
CA LEU A 332 -9.73 9.97 -17.54
C LEU A 332 -10.61 10.59 -18.62
N ARG A 333 -11.59 11.42 -18.24
CA ARG A 333 -12.43 12.17 -19.20
C ARG A 333 -11.63 13.11 -20.09
N ALA A 334 -10.65 13.81 -19.53
CA ALA A 334 -9.72 14.61 -20.32
C ALA A 334 -8.86 13.75 -21.27
N SER A 335 -8.46 12.55 -20.84
CA SER A 335 -7.58 11.67 -21.63
C SER A 335 -8.20 11.12 -22.91
N VAL A 336 -9.54 11.12 -23.03
CA VAL A 336 -10.25 10.67 -24.24
C VAL A 336 -10.50 11.80 -25.25
N GLY A 337 -10.06 13.03 -24.95
CA GLY A 337 -10.06 14.16 -25.88
C GLY A 337 -11.44 14.49 -26.44
N ASP A 338 -11.55 14.55 -27.77
CA ASP A 338 -12.79 14.88 -28.49
C ASP A 338 -13.93 13.89 -28.23
N ARG A 339 -13.62 12.69 -27.69
CA ARG A 339 -14.60 11.66 -27.30
C ARG A 339 -15.08 11.81 -25.86
N SER A 340 -14.71 12.88 -25.16
CA SER A 340 -15.14 13.14 -23.78
C SER A 340 -16.66 13.17 -23.60
N THR A 341 -17.42 13.50 -24.65
CA THR A 341 -18.89 13.43 -24.66
C THR A 341 -19.44 12.00 -24.60
N GLN A 342 -18.63 11.00 -24.95
CA GLN A 342 -18.97 9.58 -24.82
C GLN A 342 -18.70 9.04 -23.41
N LEU A 343 -18.18 9.85 -22.48
CA LEU A 343 -17.89 9.44 -21.10
C LEU A 343 -18.69 10.30 -20.10
N GLU A 344 -19.73 9.71 -19.51
CA GLU A 344 -20.45 10.30 -18.37
C GLU A 344 -19.86 9.77 -17.06
N LEU A 345 -19.48 10.70 -16.17
CA LEU A 345 -18.97 10.39 -14.84
C LEU A 345 -20.12 10.34 -13.84
N VAL A 346 -20.28 9.24 -13.11
CA VAL A 346 -21.35 9.05 -12.13
C VAL A 346 -20.76 8.74 -10.76
N GLN A 347 -20.86 9.69 -9.84
CA GLN A 347 -20.36 9.49 -8.48
C GLN A 347 -21.36 8.72 -7.61
N GLY A 348 -20.88 7.72 -6.88
CA GLY A 348 -21.61 7.09 -5.77
C GLY A 348 -21.08 5.71 -5.39
N ASP A 349 -21.74 5.11 -4.39
CA ASP A 349 -21.36 3.80 -3.88
C ASP A 349 -22.14 2.69 -4.59
N ALA A 350 -21.45 1.86 -5.36
CA ALA A 350 -22.08 0.74 -6.08
C ALA A 350 -22.51 -0.40 -5.16
N ALA A 351 -22.11 -0.40 -3.88
CA ALA A 351 -22.65 -1.31 -2.86
C ALA A 351 -23.98 -0.81 -2.27
N ASP A 352 -24.37 0.45 -2.53
CA ASP A 352 -25.65 1.02 -2.11
C ASP A 352 -26.73 0.73 -3.16
N ILE A 353 -27.74 -0.03 -2.75
CA ILE A 353 -28.84 -0.42 -3.63
C ILE A 353 -29.70 0.78 -4.04
N GLU A 354 -29.90 1.77 -3.17
CA GLU A 354 -30.71 2.95 -3.50
C GLU A 354 -30.01 3.81 -4.55
N TRP A 355 -28.69 3.94 -4.45
CA TRP A 355 -27.88 4.58 -5.50
C TRP A 355 -27.97 3.82 -6.83
N CYS A 356 -27.87 2.49 -6.82
CA CYS A 356 -28.05 1.68 -8.03
C CYS A 356 -29.45 1.88 -8.66
N LEU A 357 -30.52 1.90 -7.85
CA LEU A 357 -31.89 2.12 -8.33
C LEU A 357 -32.06 3.51 -8.94
N SER A 358 -31.55 4.56 -8.28
CA SER A 358 -31.55 5.91 -8.84
C SER A 358 -30.78 5.99 -10.16
N LEU A 359 -29.64 5.29 -10.25
CA LEU A 359 -28.85 5.24 -11.48
C LEU A 359 -29.57 4.48 -12.60
N ARG A 360 -30.27 3.39 -12.29
CA ARG A 360 -31.12 2.67 -13.24
C ARG A 360 -32.19 3.57 -13.84
N ASP A 361 -32.87 4.34 -13.00
CA ASP A 361 -33.96 5.22 -13.45
C ASP A 361 -33.41 6.35 -14.33
N MET A 362 -32.23 6.89 -13.99
CA MET A 362 -31.49 7.82 -14.84
C MET A 362 -31.14 7.20 -16.20
N ILE A 363 -30.59 5.98 -16.22
CA ILE A 363 -30.22 5.26 -17.44
C ILE A 363 -31.44 5.05 -18.34
N LEU A 364 -32.56 4.61 -17.78
CA LEU A 364 -33.80 4.42 -18.53
C LEU A 364 -34.32 5.74 -19.09
N SER A 365 -34.32 6.80 -18.29
CA SER A 365 -34.83 8.11 -18.72
C SER A 365 -33.98 8.76 -19.80
N ARG A 366 -32.65 8.66 -19.73
CA ARG A 366 -31.74 9.39 -20.66
C ARG A 366 -31.30 8.55 -21.85
N TYR A 367 -31.09 7.25 -21.64
CA TYR A 367 -30.47 6.36 -22.61
C TYR A 367 -31.41 5.25 -23.09
N GLY A 368 -32.59 5.10 -22.48
CA GLY A 368 -33.60 4.11 -22.88
C GLY A 368 -33.23 2.65 -22.60
N GLY A 369 -32.05 2.36 -22.06
CA GLY A 369 -31.58 1.00 -21.80
C GLY A 369 -30.08 0.91 -21.54
N LEU A 370 -29.61 -0.31 -21.31
CA LEU A 370 -28.20 -0.63 -21.05
C LEU A 370 -27.79 -1.84 -21.88
N ASP A 371 -26.66 -1.75 -22.59
CA ASP A 371 -26.14 -2.86 -23.41
C ASP A 371 -25.01 -3.62 -22.73
N LEU A 372 -24.21 -2.98 -21.85
CA LEU A 372 -23.09 -3.61 -21.16
C LEU A 372 -23.02 -3.19 -19.70
N LEU A 373 -22.81 -4.16 -18.81
CA LEU A 373 -22.43 -3.94 -17.41
C LEU A 373 -21.05 -4.56 -17.19
N VAL A 374 -20.12 -3.78 -16.64
CA VAL A 374 -18.79 -4.22 -16.25
C VAL A 374 -18.60 -4.00 -14.75
N CYS A 375 -18.56 -5.07 -13.96
CA CYS A 375 -18.28 -4.98 -12.53
C CYS A 375 -16.79 -5.22 -12.25
N ASN A 376 -16.02 -4.13 -12.17
CA ASN A 376 -14.56 -4.14 -11.95
C ASN A 376 -14.16 -3.80 -10.50
N ALA A 377 -14.98 -3.02 -9.79
CA ALA A 377 -14.66 -2.56 -8.44
C ALA A 377 -14.32 -3.71 -7.47
N SER A 378 -13.36 -3.45 -6.58
CA SER A 378 -12.99 -4.33 -5.48
C SER A 378 -12.61 -3.48 -4.28
N PRO A 379 -12.87 -3.95 -3.04
CA PRO A 379 -12.24 -3.36 -1.86
C PRO A 379 -10.71 -3.45 -1.98
N PRO A 380 -9.94 -2.66 -1.20
CA PRO A 380 -8.48 -2.78 -1.15
C PRO A 380 -8.04 -4.21 -0.87
N ILE A 381 -7.21 -4.77 -1.75
CA ILE A 381 -6.75 -6.16 -1.66
C ILE A 381 -5.39 -6.16 -0.96
N ARG A 382 -5.32 -6.76 0.22
CA ARG A 382 -4.08 -6.85 1.02
C ARG A 382 -3.86 -8.28 1.51
N PRO A 383 -2.62 -8.71 1.72
CA PRO A 383 -2.36 -9.99 2.37
C PRO A 383 -3.08 -10.05 3.73
N LEU A 384 -3.85 -11.12 3.95
CA LEU A 384 -4.57 -11.38 5.19
C LEU A 384 -4.36 -12.86 5.53
N ALA A 385 -3.68 -13.12 6.65
CA ALA A 385 -3.52 -14.47 7.16
C ALA A 385 -4.90 -15.06 7.49
N PHE A 386 -5.09 -16.34 7.17
CA PHE A 386 -6.33 -17.05 7.51
C PHE A 386 -6.22 -17.65 8.92
N GLU A 387 -6.44 -16.79 9.91
CA GLU A 387 -6.26 -17.09 11.33
C GLU A 387 -7.45 -16.52 12.14
N PRO A 388 -7.78 -17.09 13.31
CA PRO A 388 -8.95 -16.67 14.11
C PRO A 388 -8.98 -15.17 14.43
N GLU A 389 -7.84 -14.55 14.69
CA GLU A 389 -7.69 -13.13 15.04
C GLU A 389 -8.07 -12.20 13.89
N LYS A 390 -8.07 -12.70 12.65
CA LYS A 390 -8.36 -11.95 11.42
C LYS A 390 -9.73 -12.31 10.83
N PHE A 391 -10.53 -13.12 11.55
CA PHE A 391 -11.80 -13.65 11.02
C PHE A 391 -12.81 -12.56 10.66
N THR A 392 -12.96 -11.51 11.48
CA THR A 392 -13.85 -10.38 11.16
C THR A 392 -13.42 -9.66 9.89
N GLN A 393 -12.10 -9.42 9.71
CA GLN A 393 -11.57 -8.77 8.50
C GLN A 393 -11.81 -9.63 7.25
N PHE A 394 -11.71 -10.97 7.39
CA PHE A 394 -12.06 -11.90 6.33
C PHE A 394 -13.54 -11.76 5.95
N GLN A 395 -14.47 -11.76 6.92
CA GLN A 395 -15.91 -11.61 6.67
C GLN A 395 -16.25 -10.25 6.06
N ASP A 396 -15.69 -9.17 6.60
CA ASP A 396 -15.90 -7.81 6.10
C ASP A 396 -15.48 -7.68 4.63
N PHE A 397 -14.35 -8.30 4.26
CA PHE A 397 -13.89 -8.29 2.88
C PHE A 397 -14.87 -9.01 1.94
N LEU A 398 -15.38 -10.18 2.36
CA LEU A 398 -16.37 -10.93 1.57
C LEU A 398 -17.65 -10.12 1.37
N THR A 399 -18.21 -9.58 2.45
CA THR A 399 -19.44 -8.78 2.40
C THR A 399 -19.29 -7.58 1.48
N LYS A 400 -18.20 -6.80 1.62
CA LYS A 400 -17.94 -5.62 0.77
C LYS A 400 -17.72 -6.01 -0.69
N SER A 401 -16.97 -7.08 -0.95
CA SER A 401 -16.71 -7.55 -2.32
C SER A 401 -17.96 -8.04 -3.03
N LEU A 402 -18.82 -8.77 -2.30
CA LEU A 402 -20.10 -9.24 -2.83
C LEU A 402 -21.03 -8.07 -3.14
N ALA A 403 -21.16 -7.10 -2.22
CA ALA A 403 -22.06 -5.96 -2.40
C ALA A 403 -21.74 -5.14 -3.67
N LEU A 404 -20.46 -4.92 -3.98
CA LEU A 404 -20.00 -4.21 -5.19
C LEU A 404 -20.39 -4.88 -6.52
N VAL A 405 -20.90 -6.12 -6.49
CA VAL A 405 -21.34 -6.85 -7.68
C VAL A 405 -22.81 -7.26 -7.59
N SER A 406 -23.28 -7.71 -6.43
CA SER A 406 -24.66 -8.16 -6.24
C SER A 406 -25.66 -7.01 -6.34
N ALA A 407 -25.36 -5.82 -5.81
CA ALA A 407 -26.24 -4.65 -5.95
C ALA A 407 -26.37 -4.21 -7.43
N PRO A 408 -25.27 -4.04 -8.21
CA PRO A 408 -25.39 -3.76 -9.64
C PRO A 408 -26.08 -4.88 -10.42
N MET A 409 -25.72 -6.15 -10.21
CA MET A 409 -26.32 -7.26 -10.96
C MET A 409 -27.83 -7.37 -10.68
N SER A 410 -28.25 -7.29 -9.42
CA SER A 410 -29.69 -7.33 -9.06
C SER A 410 -30.48 -6.17 -9.65
N THR A 411 -29.84 -5.04 -9.91
CA THR A 411 -30.47 -3.84 -10.46
C THR A 411 -30.52 -3.83 -12.00
N PHE A 412 -29.43 -4.21 -12.67
CA PHE A 412 -29.24 -3.93 -14.09
C PHE A 412 -29.41 -5.16 -15.02
N LEU A 413 -29.44 -6.40 -14.51
CA LEU A 413 -29.59 -7.59 -15.36
C LEU A 413 -30.88 -7.57 -16.20
N GLY A 414 -31.98 -7.05 -15.66
CA GLY A 414 -33.23 -6.88 -16.41
C GLY A 414 -33.08 -5.96 -17.63
N LEU A 415 -32.35 -4.85 -17.48
CA LEU A 415 -32.10 -3.91 -18.58
C LEU A 415 -31.25 -4.56 -19.67
N LEU A 416 -30.22 -5.32 -19.28
CA LEU A 416 -29.39 -6.07 -20.22
C LEU A 416 -30.21 -7.14 -20.96
N ALA A 417 -31.12 -7.82 -20.27
CA ALA A 417 -31.94 -8.88 -20.87
C ALA A 417 -32.83 -8.35 -22.01
N HIS A 418 -33.37 -7.13 -21.87
CA HIS A 418 -34.13 -6.45 -22.91
C HIS A 418 -33.30 -6.11 -24.16
N GLN A 419 -32.00 -5.86 -23.99
CA GLN A 419 -31.08 -5.51 -25.09
C GLN A 419 -30.30 -6.71 -25.62
N ALA A 420 -30.52 -7.91 -25.06
CA ALA A 420 -29.61 -9.05 -25.19
C ALA A 420 -28.15 -8.60 -25.00
N GLY A 421 -27.88 -7.89 -23.90
CA GLY A 421 -26.61 -7.22 -23.60
C GLY A 421 -25.53 -8.12 -23.02
N TRP A 422 -24.49 -7.50 -22.47
CA TRP A 422 -23.35 -8.16 -21.82
C TRP A 422 -23.31 -7.88 -20.32
N SER A 423 -23.07 -8.93 -19.52
CA SER A 423 -22.70 -8.86 -18.11
C SER A 423 -21.28 -9.39 -17.94
N ILE A 424 -20.35 -8.52 -17.56
CA ILE A 424 -18.91 -8.82 -17.48
C ILE A 424 -18.44 -8.63 -16.04
N ILE A 425 -18.00 -9.70 -15.40
CA ILE A 425 -17.52 -9.67 -14.02
C ILE A 425 -16.02 -9.95 -13.99
N LEU A 426 -15.27 -9.06 -13.33
CA LEU A 426 -13.83 -9.21 -13.14
C LEU A 426 -13.58 -10.11 -11.92
N SER A 427 -13.12 -11.33 -12.21
CA SER A 427 -12.59 -12.30 -11.25
C SER A 427 -11.06 -12.15 -11.13
N SER A 428 -10.32 -13.23 -10.96
CA SER A 428 -8.85 -13.24 -10.83
C SER A 428 -8.28 -14.62 -11.17
N SER A 429 -7.05 -14.69 -11.70
CA SER A 429 -6.31 -15.96 -11.81
C SER A 429 -6.06 -16.63 -10.45
N TYR A 430 -6.17 -15.87 -9.34
CA TYR A 430 -5.97 -16.40 -7.98
C TYR A 430 -6.99 -17.45 -7.56
N VAL A 431 -8.14 -17.55 -8.23
CA VAL A 431 -9.09 -18.66 -8.02
C VAL A 431 -8.49 -20.02 -8.45
N LYS A 432 -7.40 -19.99 -9.24
CA LYS A 432 -6.61 -21.16 -9.63
C LYS A 432 -5.25 -21.23 -8.94
N GLU A 433 -4.54 -20.11 -8.82
CA GLU A 433 -3.19 -20.07 -8.23
C GLU A 433 -3.16 -20.25 -6.70
N LEU A 434 -4.26 -19.90 -6.03
CA LEU A 434 -4.46 -20.04 -4.59
C LEU A 434 -3.29 -19.53 -3.69
N PRO A 435 -2.89 -18.24 -3.78
CA PRO A 435 -1.81 -17.73 -2.94
C PRO A 435 -2.19 -17.73 -1.45
N ALA A 436 -1.27 -18.18 -0.59
CA ALA A 436 -1.53 -18.46 0.83
C ALA A 436 -2.14 -17.30 1.64
N ALA A 437 -1.71 -16.06 1.36
CA ALA A 437 -2.15 -14.88 2.12
C ALA A 437 -3.44 -14.22 1.57
N PHE A 438 -4.18 -14.88 0.69
CA PHE A 438 -5.29 -14.28 -0.04
C PHE A 438 -6.59 -15.10 0.00
N ALA A 439 -6.79 -15.90 1.07
CA ALA A 439 -7.99 -16.73 1.23
C ALA A 439 -9.30 -15.92 1.07
N HIS A 440 -9.42 -14.76 1.75
CA HIS A 440 -10.55 -13.84 1.63
C HIS A 440 -10.83 -13.41 0.18
N TYR A 441 -9.79 -13.06 -0.57
CA TYR A 441 -9.91 -12.60 -1.95
C TYR A 441 -10.33 -13.73 -2.89
N VAL A 442 -9.69 -14.90 -2.76
CA VAL A 442 -10.05 -16.10 -3.51
C VAL A 442 -11.50 -16.48 -3.25
N THR A 443 -11.92 -16.57 -1.98
CA THR A 443 -13.29 -16.90 -1.61
C THR A 443 -14.29 -15.90 -2.17
N ALA A 444 -14.01 -14.58 -2.09
CA ALA A 444 -14.86 -13.56 -2.68
C ALA A 444 -15.03 -13.76 -4.19
N LYS A 445 -13.93 -13.96 -4.94
CA LYS A 445 -13.98 -14.15 -6.39
C LYS A 445 -14.72 -15.43 -6.77
N CYS A 446 -14.51 -16.54 -6.07
CA CYS A 446 -15.29 -17.76 -6.29
C CYS A 446 -16.81 -17.54 -6.05
N ALA A 447 -17.18 -16.80 -5.00
CA ALA A 447 -18.58 -16.49 -4.72
C ALA A 447 -19.21 -15.63 -5.84
N LEU A 448 -18.46 -14.66 -6.37
CA LEU A 448 -18.88 -13.84 -7.52
C LEU A 448 -19.08 -14.69 -8.78
N GLU A 449 -18.19 -15.64 -9.06
CA GLU A 449 -18.35 -16.57 -10.19
C GLU A 449 -19.60 -17.45 -10.03
N GLY A 450 -19.90 -17.89 -8.80
CA GLY A 450 -21.16 -18.57 -8.48
C GLY A 450 -22.40 -17.73 -8.83
N LEU A 451 -22.38 -16.44 -8.47
CA LEU A 451 -23.46 -15.50 -8.80
C LEU A 451 -23.65 -15.33 -10.32
N VAL A 452 -22.55 -15.28 -11.09
CA VAL A 452 -22.62 -15.21 -12.56
C VAL A 452 -23.22 -16.48 -13.16
N ASN A 453 -22.84 -17.65 -12.67
CA ASN A 453 -23.40 -18.92 -13.14
C ASN A 453 -24.91 -19.01 -12.88
N TRP A 454 -25.37 -18.55 -11.71
CA TRP A 454 -26.80 -18.42 -11.45
C TRP A 454 -27.47 -17.43 -12.42
N ALA A 455 -26.87 -16.26 -12.64
CA ALA A 455 -27.43 -15.22 -13.50
C ALA A 455 -27.56 -15.70 -14.96
N ALA A 456 -26.65 -16.53 -15.45
CA ALA A 456 -26.73 -17.10 -16.80
C ALA A 456 -27.92 -18.05 -16.98
N VAL A 457 -28.33 -18.77 -15.93
CA VAL A 457 -29.53 -19.62 -15.96
C VAL A 457 -30.80 -18.76 -15.94
N GLN A 458 -30.83 -17.71 -15.12
CA GLN A 458 -32.03 -16.86 -14.95
C GLN A 458 -32.22 -15.84 -16.07
N TYR A 459 -31.12 -15.39 -16.69
CA TYR A 459 -31.11 -14.37 -17.74
C TYR A 459 -30.40 -14.91 -19.00
N PRO A 460 -31.00 -15.89 -19.71
CA PRO A 460 -30.35 -16.58 -20.83
C PRO A 460 -30.15 -15.72 -22.08
N THR A 461 -30.86 -14.58 -22.19
CA THR A 461 -30.66 -13.60 -23.26
C THR A 461 -29.47 -12.68 -23.01
N VAL A 462 -28.99 -12.58 -21.76
CA VAL A 462 -27.80 -11.83 -21.40
C VAL A 462 -26.58 -12.69 -21.66
N ARG A 463 -25.56 -12.11 -22.30
CA ARG A 463 -24.26 -12.76 -22.49
C ARG A 463 -23.40 -12.53 -21.26
N HIS A 464 -23.03 -13.60 -20.56
CA HIS A 464 -22.27 -13.52 -19.32
C HIS A 464 -20.81 -13.90 -19.54
N ARG A 465 -19.89 -13.10 -19.00
CA ARG A 465 -18.45 -13.39 -19.05
C ARG A 465 -17.78 -13.17 -17.70
N ILE A 466 -17.00 -14.17 -17.31
CA ILE A 466 -16.07 -14.11 -16.18
C ILE A 466 -14.69 -13.84 -16.77
N VAL A 467 -14.02 -12.80 -16.31
CA VAL A 467 -12.65 -12.47 -16.74
C VAL A 467 -11.72 -12.73 -15.57
N ARG A 468 -10.72 -13.60 -15.73
CA ARG A 468 -9.71 -13.92 -14.71
C ARG A 468 -8.36 -13.36 -15.15
N PRO A 469 -8.13 -12.04 -15.01
CA PRO A 469 -6.85 -11.46 -15.36
C PRO A 469 -5.73 -12.05 -14.48
N PRO A 470 -4.49 -12.13 -15.00
CA PRO A 470 -3.32 -12.33 -14.16
C PRO A 470 -3.09 -11.10 -13.30
N LYS A 471 -1.97 -11.07 -12.55
CA LYS A 471 -1.56 -9.84 -11.86
C LYS A 471 -1.37 -8.71 -12.88
N LEU A 472 -2.16 -7.65 -12.74
CA LEU A 472 -2.10 -6.48 -13.61
C LEU A 472 -1.27 -5.38 -13.00
N LEU A 473 -0.66 -4.55 -13.82
CA LEU A 473 0.11 -3.40 -13.39
C LEU A 473 -0.84 -2.22 -13.11
N THR A 474 -1.13 -1.97 -11.83
CA THR A 474 -2.10 -0.96 -11.35
C THR A 474 -1.60 -0.33 -10.05
N ASP A 475 -2.25 0.73 -9.55
CA ASP A 475 -1.95 1.33 -8.23
C ASP A 475 -1.79 0.29 -7.12
N GLN A 476 -2.64 -0.75 -7.09
CA GLN A 476 -2.64 -1.75 -6.03
C GLN A 476 -1.42 -2.70 -6.09
N THR A 477 -0.85 -2.89 -7.27
CA THR A 477 0.25 -3.82 -7.53
C THR A 477 1.56 -3.11 -7.83
N ASN A 478 1.56 -1.79 -7.99
CA ASN A 478 2.72 -0.94 -8.28
C ASN A 478 3.64 -0.74 -7.05
N THR A 479 3.91 -1.83 -6.34
CA THR A 479 5.06 -1.92 -5.44
C THR A 479 6.26 -2.38 -6.24
N THR A 480 7.47 -2.09 -5.75
CA THR A 480 8.73 -2.53 -6.34
C THR A 480 8.76 -4.01 -6.70
N VAL A 481 8.31 -4.87 -5.77
CA VAL A 481 8.25 -6.32 -5.99
C VAL A 481 6.98 -6.70 -6.75
N GLY A 482 5.85 -6.06 -6.46
CA GLY A 482 4.54 -6.40 -7.03
C GLY A 482 4.42 -6.13 -8.52
N ARG A 483 5.17 -5.16 -9.06
CA ARG A 483 5.16 -4.82 -10.49
C ARG A 483 5.92 -5.81 -11.38
N GLN A 484 6.82 -6.63 -10.81
CA GLN A 484 7.56 -7.62 -11.59
C GLN A 484 6.62 -8.71 -12.11
N GLY A 485 6.62 -8.93 -13.42
CA GLY A 485 5.75 -9.89 -14.10
C GLY A 485 4.28 -9.49 -14.17
N ALA A 486 3.93 -8.25 -13.83
CA ALA A 486 2.57 -7.74 -13.98
C ALA A 486 2.29 -7.39 -15.45
N MET A 487 1.10 -7.75 -15.94
CA MET A 487 0.66 -7.45 -17.30
C MET A 487 0.07 -6.03 -17.40
N ASP A 488 0.25 -5.37 -18.55
CA ASP A 488 -0.34 -4.06 -18.82
C ASP A 488 -1.88 -4.16 -18.89
N VAL A 489 -2.55 -3.17 -18.30
CA VAL A 489 -4.02 -3.13 -18.26
C VAL A 489 -4.62 -2.95 -19.65
N GLU A 490 -3.92 -2.28 -20.56
CA GLU A 490 -4.37 -2.04 -21.93
C GLU A 490 -4.51 -3.31 -22.75
N GLN A 491 -3.59 -4.28 -22.58
CA GLN A 491 -3.67 -5.58 -23.27
C GLN A 491 -4.93 -6.33 -22.86
N VAL A 492 -5.21 -6.39 -21.55
CA VAL A 492 -6.40 -7.04 -21.02
C VAL A 492 -7.67 -6.34 -21.48
N ALA A 493 -7.73 -5.01 -21.39
CA ALA A 493 -8.88 -4.22 -21.83
C ALA A 493 -9.16 -4.38 -23.33
N ALA A 494 -8.13 -4.28 -24.17
CA ALA A 494 -8.23 -4.48 -25.61
C ALA A 494 -8.79 -5.88 -25.95
N SER A 495 -8.29 -6.91 -25.28
CA SER A 495 -8.74 -8.29 -25.51
C SER A 495 -10.17 -8.53 -25.01
N ILE A 496 -10.58 -7.93 -23.89
CA ILE A 496 -11.98 -7.95 -23.43
C ILE A 496 -12.90 -7.35 -24.49
N VAL A 497 -12.59 -6.14 -24.98
CA VAL A 497 -13.45 -5.43 -25.94
C VAL A 497 -13.45 -6.12 -27.31
N ARG A 498 -12.31 -6.62 -27.78
CA ARG A 498 -12.24 -7.44 -29.01
C ARG A 498 -13.19 -8.63 -28.96
N GLN A 499 -13.27 -9.30 -27.81
CA GLN A 499 -14.16 -10.44 -27.58
C GLN A 499 -15.63 -10.06 -27.38
N ILE A 500 -15.95 -8.81 -27.03
CA ILE A 500 -17.32 -8.29 -27.00
C ILE A 500 -17.82 -8.04 -28.43
N CYS A 501 -16.92 -7.55 -29.29
CA CYS A 501 -17.16 -7.22 -30.69
C CYS A 501 -17.31 -8.45 -31.61
N GLN A 502 -16.87 -9.64 -31.18
CA GLN A 502 -16.98 -10.86 -31.96
C GLN A 502 -18.38 -11.50 -31.91
N PRO A 503 -18.81 -12.22 -32.97
CA PRO A 503 -20.06 -12.97 -32.97
C PRO A 503 -20.12 -13.97 -31.82
N HIS A 504 -21.26 -14.06 -31.14
CA HIS A 504 -21.42 -14.87 -29.93
C HIS A 504 -22.34 -16.08 -30.15
N GLN A 505 -21.94 -17.24 -29.64
CA GLN A 505 -22.82 -18.41 -29.51
C GLN A 505 -23.57 -18.36 -28.17
N PRO A 506 -24.91 -18.41 -28.16
CA PRO A 506 -25.67 -18.37 -26.92
C PRO A 506 -25.49 -19.64 -26.06
N ALA A 507 -25.65 -19.46 -24.74
CA ALA A 507 -25.98 -20.46 -23.71
C ALA A 507 -24.90 -20.96 -22.71
N ALA A 508 -23.66 -20.44 -22.70
CA ALA A 508 -22.72 -20.75 -21.61
C ALA A 508 -21.97 -19.50 -21.10
N VAL A 509 -21.75 -19.43 -19.79
CA VAL A 509 -20.83 -18.45 -19.19
C VAL A 509 -19.46 -18.65 -19.79
N GLN A 510 -18.90 -17.60 -20.38
CA GLN A 510 -17.56 -17.66 -20.94
C GLN A 510 -16.54 -17.25 -19.89
N ILE A 511 -15.50 -18.06 -19.73
CA ILE A 511 -14.37 -17.73 -18.85
C ILE A 511 -13.20 -17.30 -19.73
N MET A 512 -12.71 -16.09 -19.49
CA MET A 512 -11.56 -15.52 -20.20
C MET A 512 -10.34 -15.50 -19.29
N GLU A 513 -9.28 -16.19 -19.72
CA GLU A 513 -8.04 -16.36 -18.94
C GLU A 513 -6.78 -16.06 -19.77
N THR A 514 -6.93 -15.82 -21.07
CA THR A 514 -5.86 -15.49 -22.01
C THR A 514 -6.13 -14.12 -22.64
N PHE A 515 -5.09 -13.29 -22.75
CA PHE A 515 -5.20 -11.87 -23.08
C PHE A 515 -4.21 -11.43 -24.15
#